data_AF-A0A8T3MP81-F1
#
_entry.id   AF-A0A8T3MP81-F1
#
_cell.length_a   1.000
_cell.length_b   1.000
_cell.length_c   1.000
_cell.angle_alpha   90.00
_cell.angle_beta   90.00
_cell.angle_gamma   90.00
#
_symmetry.space_group_name_H-M   'P 1'
#
loop_
_entity.id
_entity.type
_entity.pdbx_description
1 polymer ?
#
loop_
_entity_poly.entity_id
_entity_poly.type
_entity_poly.pdbx_seq_one_letter_code
_entity_poly.pdbx_strand_id
1 'polypeptide(L)'
;MHDASGLRVVARPDALDTAVWRDTENGADPGHGSVFRFAPDEAFGLVGAGGSVDVDDPFAIVVEERGFAVIRLDADEFAAHVVPHIEWPIPGGPSFSQGAIAGVPAKLDIDAEGTPTILVLRAYAHELVMRLGIGG
;
A
#
# COMPACT_ATOMS: atom_id res chain seq x y z
N MET A 1 -5.49 -11.65 -3.75
CA MET A 1 -4.39 -11.06 -2.95
C MET A 1 -3.08 -11.66 -3.41
N HIS A 2 -2.02 -10.87 -3.54
CA HIS A 2 -0.69 -11.30 -3.96
C HIS A 2 0.38 -10.75 -3.01
N ASP A 3 1.55 -11.38 -3.03
CA ASP A 3 2.69 -10.96 -2.23
C ASP A 3 3.27 -9.64 -2.76
N ALA A 4 3.49 -8.68 -1.87
CA ALA A 4 4.11 -7.42 -2.23
C ALA A 4 5.64 -7.51 -2.12
N SER A 5 6.33 -6.88 -3.07
CA SER A 5 7.77 -6.67 -2.99
C SER A 5 8.11 -5.26 -3.42
N GLY A 6 9.03 -4.63 -2.70
CA GLY A 6 9.43 -3.26 -3.00
C GLY A 6 10.40 -2.69 -1.98
N LEU A 7 10.36 -1.38 -1.83
CA LEU A 7 11.26 -0.64 -0.94
C LEU A 7 10.46 0.12 0.11
N ARG A 8 10.90 -0.01 1.36
CA ARG A 8 10.43 0.82 2.46
C ARG A 8 11.48 1.87 2.76
N VAL A 9 11.04 3.12 2.82
CA VAL A 9 11.90 4.30 2.97
C VAL A 9 11.45 5.07 4.19
N VAL A 10 12.39 5.36 5.09
CA VAL A 10 12.23 6.33 6.18
C VAL A 10 13.14 7.52 5.88
N ALA A 11 12.55 8.70 5.77
CA ALA A 11 13.26 9.93 5.41
C ALA A 11 12.44 11.16 5.84
N ARG A 12 13.01 12.36 5.70
CA ARG A 12 12.25 13.60 5.93
C ARG A 12 10.99 13.66 5.04
N PRO A 13 9.87 14.21 5.55
CA PRO A 13 8.63 14.24 4.78
C PRO A 13 8.74 14.93 3.42
N ASP A 14 9.45 16.07 3.36
CA ASP A 14 9.69 16.84 2.14
C ASP A 14 10.51 16.07 1.11
N ALA A 15 11.52 15.30 1.55
CA ALA A 15 12.33 14.47 0.67
C ALA A 15 11.52 13.31 0.06
N LEU A 16 10.60 12.71 0.83
CA LEU A 16 9.70 11.66 0.33
C LEU A 16 8.70 12.20 -0.70
N ASP A 17 8.26 13.46 -0.55
CA ASP A 17 7.31 14.10 -1.48
C ASP A 17 7.93 14.34 -2.86
N THR A 18 9.26 14.44 -2.93
CA THR A 18 10.01 14.61 -4.18
C THR A 18 10.76 13.35 -4.63
N ALA A 19 10.61 12.24 -3.92
CA ALA A 19 11.34 11.00 -4.20
C ALA A 19 10.93 10.40 -5.56
N VAL A 20 11.92 9.87 -6.29
CA VAL A 20 11.69 9.25 -7.60
C VAL A 20 11.77 7.74 -7.48
N TRP A 21 10.61 7.09 -7.58
CA TRP A 21 10.44 5.64 -7.48
C TRP A 21 10.49 5.01 -8.88
N ARG A 22 11.24 3.93 -9.04
CA ARG A 22 11.41 3.24 -10.33
C ARG A 22 11.20 1.74 -10.15
N ASP A 23 10.23 1.19 -10.88
CA ASP A 23 9.96 -0.25 -10.87
C ASP A 23 10.86 -1.01 -11.86
N THR A 24 10.87 -2.34 -11.74
CA THR A 24 11.62 -3.23 -12.64
C THR A 24 10.86 -3.69 -13.87
N GLU A 25 9.53 -3.54 -13.89
CA GLU A 25 8.68 -4.08 -14.95
C GLU A 25 8.34 -3.06 -16.04
N ASN A 26 8.35 -1.74 -15.73
CA ASN A 26 7.93 -0.68 -16.65
C ASN A 26 9.03 0.30 -17.05
N GLY A 27 10.26 0.19 -16.54
CA GLY A 27 11.53 0.68 -17.12
C GLY A 27 11.68 2.16 -17.59
N ALA A 28 10.64 2.97 -17.70
CA ALA A 28 10.67 4.30 -18.29
C ALA A 28 9.38 5.14 -18.15
N ASP A 29 8.25 4.60 -17.66
CA ASP A 29 7.04 5.43 -17.46
C ASP A 29 6.92 5.89 -15.99
N PRO A 30 7.10 7.18 -15.68
CA PRO A 30 6.87 7.73 -14.34
C PRO A 30 5.35 7.79 -14.08
N GLY A 31 4.74 6.62 -13.88
CA GLY A 31 3.34 6.45 -13.59
C GLY A 31 3.17 5.50 -12.42
N HIS A 32 3.21 6.05 -11.20
CA HIS A 32 2.67 5.45 -9.98
C HIS A 32 2.90 3.94 -9.80
N GLY A 33 4.15 3.50 -9.62
CA GLY A 33 4.34 2.39 -8.67
C GLY A 33 3.60 2.78 -7.40
N SER A 34 2.70 1.95 -6.87
CA SER A 34 1.87 2.37 -5.73
C SER A 34 2.77 2.68 -4.54
N VAL A 35 2.95 3.98 -4.27
CA VAL A 35 3.69 4.49 -3.12
C VAL A 35 2.69 4.78 -2.03
N PHE A 36 2.76 4.01 -0.96
CA PHE A 36 1.89 4.14 0.19
C PHE A 36 2.61 4.95 1.26
N ARG A 37 2.04 6.10 1.62
CA ARG A 37 2.57 6.95 2.69
C ARG A 37 2.09 6.42 4.05
N PHE A 38 2.88 5.54 4.66
CA PHE A 38 2.55 4.93 5.96
C PHE A 38 2.57 5.94 7.11
N ALA A 39 3.48 6.89 7.05
CA ALA A 39 3.57 8.00 7.99
C ALA A 39 4.14 9.23 7.26
N PRO A 40 4.11 10.44 7.85
CA PRO A 40 4.75 11.61 7.24
C PRO A 40 6.22 11.36 6.88
N ASP A 41 6.94 10.52 7.60
CA ASP A 41 8.36 10.19 7.41
C ASP A 41 8.61 8.76 6.93
N GLU A 42 7.57 8.01 6.54
CA GLU A 42 7.69 6.62 6.11
C GLU A 42 6.82 6.31 4.88
N ALA A 43 7.41 5.73 3.85
CA ALA A 43 6.74 5.30 2.64
C ALA A 43 7.12 3.87 2.23
N PHE A 44 6.20 3.18 1.57
CA PHE A 44 6.43 1.88 0.96
C PHE A 44 6.05 1.93 -0.52
N GLY A 45 7.01 1.73 -1.41
CA GLY A 45 6.78 1.69 -2.86
C GLY A 45 6.79 0.27 -3.40
N LEU A 46 5.74 -0.12 -4.14
CA LEU A 46 5.70 -1.37 -4.92
C LEU A 46 6.54 -1.23 -6.19
N VAL A 47 7.86 -1.38 -6.03
CA VAL A 47 8.83 -1.25 -7.13
C VAL A 47 9.36 -2.59 -7.65
N GLY A 48 8.90 -3.70 -7.08
CA GLY A 48 9.37 -5.03 -7.46
C GLY A 48 10.81 -5.33 -6.99
N ALA A 49 11.26 -6.56 -7.26
CA ALA A 49 12.61 -6.99 -6.94
C ALA A 49 13.64 -6.34 -7.87
N GLY A 50 14.57 -5.56 -7.32
CA GLY A 50 15.56 -4.80 -8.10
C GLY A 50 15.10 -3.37 -8.45
N GLY A 51 13.93 -2.95 -7.96
CA GLY A 51 13.46 -1.57 -8.09
C GLY A 51 14.34 -0.61 -7.30
N SER A 52 14.18 0.69 -7.55
CA SER A 52 14.98 1.72 -6.89
C SER A 52 14.16 2.93 -6.48
N VAL A 53 14.71 3.69 -5.54
CA VAL A 53 14.20 4.99 -5.13
C VAL A 53 15.38 5.95 -5.03
N ASP A 54 15.19 7.15 -5.57
CA ASP A 54 16.09 8.27 -5.42
C ASP A 54 15.46 9.27 -4.44
N VAL A 55 16.15 9.56 -3.34
CA VAL A 55 15.66 10.39 -2.24
C VAL A 55 16.75 11.37 -1.81
N ASP A 56 16.44 12.67 -1.84
CA ASP A 56 17.36 13.74 -1.44
C ASP A 56 17.36 13.91 0.09
N ASP A 57 17.83 12.89 0.78
CA ASP A 57 18.03 12.89 2.23
C ASP A 57 19.26 12.05 2.61
N PRO A 58 20.33 12.66 3.13
CA PRO A 58 21.53 11.93 3.52
C PRO A 58 21.32 10.97 4.69
N PHE A 59 20.18 11.07 5.40
CA PHE A 59 19.83 10.19 6.50
C PHE A 59 18.71 9.19 6.14
N ALA A 60 18.34 9.10 4.86
CA ALA A 60 17.33 8.15 4.42
C ALA A 60 17.75 6.70 4.73
N ILE A 61 16.81 5.94 5.27
CA ILE A 61 16.91 4.49 5.42
C ILE A 61 16.07 3.86 4.32
N VAL A 62 16.72 3.20 3.36
CA VAL A 62 16.07 2.47 2.29
C VAL A 62 16.33 0.98 2.50
N VAL A 63 15.27 0.20 2.66
CA VAL A 63 15.35 -1.25 2.86
C VAL A 63 14.40 -2.00 1.94
N GLU A 64 14.79 -3.20 1.54
CA GLU A 64 13.86 -4.12 0.88
C GLU A 64 12.74 -4.51 1.84
N GLU A 65 11.51 -4.51 1.34
CA GLU A 65 10.31 -4.89 2.09
C GLU A 65 9.51 -5.93 1.30
N ARG A 66 9.19 -7.04 1.99
CA ARG A 66 8.52 -8.23 1.45
C ARG A 66 7.50 -8.84 2.42
N GLY A 67 7.27 -8.15 3.54
CA GLY A 67 6.43 -8.55 4.65
C GLY A 67 4.95 -8.23 4.44
N PHE A 68 4.57 -7.58 3.34
CA PHE A 68 3.19 -7.26 3.02
C PHE A 68 2.62 -8.15 1.91
N ALA A 69 1.31 -8.32 1.94
CA ALA A 69 0.48 -8.79 0.83
C ALA A 69 -0.53 -7.70 0.49
N VAL A 70 -0.89 -7.61 -0.78
CA VAL A 70 -1.72 -6.53 -1.33
C VAL A 70 -2.90 -7.12 -2.10
N ILE A 71 -4.05 -6.46 -2.00
CA ILE A 71 -5.18 -6.70 -2.88
C ILE A 71 -5.75 -5.36 -3.34
N ARG A 72 -5.86 -5.19 -4.66
CA ARG A 72 -6.63 -4.12 -5.28
C ARG A 72 -8.01 -4.68 -5.58
N LEU A 73 -9.04 -3.94 -5.21
CA LEU A 73 -10.44 -4.30 -5.41
C LEU A 73 -11.08 -3.25 -6.31
N ASP A 74 -12.13 -3.62 -7.04
CA ASP A 74 -13.00 -2.59 -7.60
C ASP A 74 -13.92 -1.98 -6.52
N ALA A 75 -14.63 -0.93 -6.89
CA ALA A 75 -15.48 -0.21 -5.96
C ALA A 75 -16.66 -1.05 -5.45
N ASP A 76 -17.22 -1.93 -6.29
CA ASP A 76 -18.36 -2.77 -5.95
C ASP A 76 -17.95 -3.90 -5.00
N GLU A 77 -16.81 -4.56 -5.28
CA GLU A 77 -16.20 -5.56 -4.41
C GLU A 77 -15.87 -4.98 -3.04
N PHE A 78 -15.27 -3.79 -3.01
CA PHE A 78 -14.93 -3.11 -1.76
C PHE A 78 -16.18 -2.77 -0.94
N ALA A 79 -17.20 -2.21 -1.59
CA ALA A 79 -18.47 -1.86 -0.95
C ALA A 79 -19.19 -3.10 -0.41
N ALA A 80 -19.20 -4.21 -1.16
CA ALA A 80 -19.89 -5.43 -0.79
C ALA A 80 -19.16 -6.25 0.28
N HIS A 81 -17.83 -6.36 0.18
CA HIS A 81 -17.05 -7.31 0.98
C HIS A 81 -16.21 -6.67 2.08
N VAL A 82 -15.81 -5.40 1.96
CA VAL A 82 -14.86 -4.78 2.89
C VAL A 82 -15.52 -3.77 3.81
N VAL A 83 -16.31 -2.85 3.25
CA VAL A 83 -17.00 -1.80 4.02
C VAL A 83 -17.81 -2.36 5.20
N PRO A 84 -18.54 -3.49 5.10
CA PRO A 84 -19.28 -4.06 6.23
C PRO A 84 -18.40 -4.50 7.42
N HIS A 85 -17.09 -4.64 7.21
CA HIS A 85 -16.14 -5.11 8.21
C HIS A 85 -15.23 -3.98 8.75
N ILE A 86 -15.50 -2.73 8.38
CA ILE A 86 -14.76 -1.54 8.84
C ILE A 86 -15.56 -0.85 9.95
N GLU A 87 -14.94 -0.70 11.12
CA GLU A 87 -15.56 -0.06 12.30
C GLU A 87 -15.19 1.42 12.46
N TRP A 88 -14.43 1.97 11.53
CA TRP A 88 -13.91 3.34 11.54
C TRP A 88 -14.39 4.12 10.32
N PRO A 89 -14.50 5.46 10.41
CA PRO A 89 -14.96 6.26 9.28
C PRO A 89 -13.96 6.18 8.13
N ILE A 90 -14.42 5.77 6.95
CA ILE A 90 -13.62 5.82 5.72
C ILE A 90 -13.65 7.28 5.20
N PRO A 91 -12.49 7.95 5.08
CA PRO A 91 -12.46 9.31 4.55
C PRO A 91 -12.99 9.37 3.11
N GLY A 92 -13.62 10.48 2.75
CA GLY A 92 -14.03 10.72 1.36
C GLY A 92 -12.85 11.16 0.49
N GLY A 93 -12.79 10.65 -0.74
CA GLY A 93 -11.73 10.98 -1.69
C GLY A 93 -10.43 10.21 -1.43
N PRO A 94 -9.31 10.67 -2.05
CA PRO A 94 -8.04 9.96 -1.97
C PRO A 94 -7.51 9.99 -0.56
N SER A 95 -7.20 8.83 0.01
CA SER A 95 -6.82 8.74 1.41
C SER A 95 -6.03 7.49 1.73
N PHE A 96 -5.18 7.62 2.75
CA PHE A 96 -4.49 6.50 3.36
C PHE A 96 -4.93 6.36 4.82
N SER A 97 -5.49 5.20 5.16
CA SER A 97 -6.05 4.91 6.48
C SER A 97 -5.46 3.61 7.04
N GLN A 98 -5.37 3.52 8.36
CA GLN A 98 -4.88 2.33 9.05
C GLN A 98 -5.84 1.94 10.16
N GLY A 99 -6.13 0.65 10.27
CA GLY A 99 -7.09 0.15 11.24
C GLY A 99 -7.31 -1.35 11.09
N ALA A 100 -8.23 -1.88 11.88
CA ALA A 100 -8.67 -3.25 11.68
C ALA A 100 -9.67 -3.30 10.52
N ILE A 101 -9.49 -4.28 9.62
CA ILE A 101 -10.48 -4.67 8.61
C ILE A 101 -10.84 -6.11 8.89
N ALA A 102 -12.10 -6.39 9.20
CA ALA A 102 -12.55 -7.71 9.66
C ALA A 102 -11.73 -8.24 10.87
N GLY A 103 -11.32 -7.34 11.76
CA GLY A 103 -10.49 -7.67 12.93
C GLY A 103 -9.03 -8.04 12.60
N VAL A 104 -8.56 -7.80 11.37
CA VAL A 104 -7.16 -7.98 10.96
C VAL A 104 -6.49 -6.61 10.81
N PRO A 105 -5.29 -6.38 11.39
CA PRO A 105 -4.55 -5.14 11.20
C PRO A 105 -4.18 -4.94 9.73
N ALA A 106 -4.73 -3.88 9.12
CA ALA A 106 -4.58 -3.60 7.72
C ALA A 106 -4.38 -2.10 7.46
N LYS A 107 -3.94 -1.79 6.26
CA LYS A 107 -3.84 -0.43 5.72
C LYS A 107 -4.74 -0.38 4.49
N LEU A 108 -5.47 0.73 4.33
CA LEU A 108 -6.35 1.00 3.20
C LEU A 108 -5.83 2.24 2.50
N ASP A 109 -5.54 2.10 1.22
CA ASP A 109 -5.26 3.19 0.30
C ASP A 109 -6.44 3.34 -0.66
N ILE A 110 -6.92 4.55 -0.87
CA ILE A 110 -7.90 4.89 -1.90
C ILE A 110 -7.21 5.91 -2.80
N ASP A 111 -7.01 5.56 -4.07
CA ASP A 111 -6.31 6.41 -5.03
C ASP A 111 -7.17 7.58 -5.55
N ALA A 112 -6.60 8.39 -6.44
CA ALA A 112 -7.27 9.56 -7.04
C ALA A 112 -8.55 9.18 -7.80
N GLU A 113 -8.57 7.97 -8.36
CA GLU A 113 -9.67 7.37 -9.11
C GLU A 113 -10.69 6.68 -8.20
N GLY A 114 -10.43 6.62 -6.89
CA GLY A 114 -11.29 5.97 -5.91
C GLY A 114 -11.09 4.46 -5.81
N THR A 115 -10.00 3.92 -6.35
CA THR A 115 -9.71 2.49 -6.33
C THR A 115 -9.11 2.08 -4.97
N PRO A 116 -9.76 1.16 -4.24
CA PRO A 116 -9.28 0.70 -2.96
C PRO A 116 -8.17 -0.36 -3.11
N THR A 117 -7.08 -0.15 -2.40
CA THR A 117 -5.98 -1.09 -2.23
C THR A 117 -5.77 -1.38 -0.75
N ILE A 118 -5.84 -2.65 -0.37
CA ILE A 118 -5.61 -3.10 1.01
C ILE A 118 -4.23 -3.72 1.11
N LEU A 119 -3.46 -3.27 2.10
CA LEU A 119 -2.20 -3.87 2.50
C LEU A 119 -2.35 -4.54 3.85
N VAL A 120 -1.79 -5.74 3.97
CA VAL A 120 -1.77 -6.51 5.21
C VAL A 120 -0.40 -7.16 5.37
N LEU A 121 0.05 -7.41 6.60
CA LEU A 121 1.20 -8.29 6.79
C LEU A 121 0.91 -9.65 6.16
N ARG A 122 1.87 -10.20 5.40
CA ARG A 122 1.76 -11.47 4.66
C ARG A 122 1.25 -12.61 5.53
N ALA A 123 1.67 -12.64 6.80
CA ALA A 123 1.22 -13.63 7.78
C ALA A 123 -0.31 -13.64 8.02
N TYR A 124 -1.00 -12.53 7.78
CA TYR A 124 -2.45 -12.39 7.93
C TYR A 124 -3.20 -12.37 6.59
N ALA A 125 -2.52 -12.52 5.46
CA ALA A 125 -3.13 -12.46 4.13
C ALA A 125 -4.28 -13.46 3.98
N HIS A 126 -4.03 -14.72 4.34
CA HIS A 126 -5.04 -15.77 4.27
C HIS A 126 -6.22 -15.51 5.20
N GLU A 127 -5.95 -15.05 6.43
CA GLU A 127 -6.98 -14.74 7.42
C GLU A 127 -7.91 -13.62 6.93
N LEU A 128 -7.35 -12.55 6.36
CA LEU A 128 -8.13 -11.43 5.83
C LEU A 128 -9.06 -11.90 4.69
N VAL A 129 -8.51 -12.63 3.72
CA VAL A 129 -9.26 -13.18 2.57
C VAL A 129 -10.42 -14.05 3.05
N MET A 130 -10.16 -14.96 3.99
CA MET A 130 -11.18 -15.83 4.59
C MET A 130 -12.30 -15.04 5.28
N ARG A 131 -11.96 -13.99 6.05
CA ARG A 131 -12.95 -13.20 6.79
C ARG A 131 -13.79 -12.28 5.90
N LEU A 132 -13.21 -11.79 4.80
CA LEU A 132 -13.91 -10.98 3.81
C LEU A 132 -14.77 -11.82 2.84
N GLY A 133 -14.55 -13.14 2.81
CA GLY A 133 -15.25 -14.03 1.88
C GLY A 133 -14.93 -13.75 0.41
N ILE A 134 -13.75 -13.20 0.13
CA ILE A 134 -13.26 -12.89 -1.22
C ILE A 134 -12.27 -13.97 -1.65
N GLY A 135 -12.21 -14.31 -2.95
CA GLY A 135 -11.24 -15.28 -3.47
C GLY A 135 -11.67 -16.76 -3.40
N GLY A 136 -12.96 -17.04 -3.61
CA GLY A 136 -13.46 -18.35 -4.03
C GLY A 136 -13.31 -18.59 -5.54
#